data_AF-A0A969LG42-F1
#
_entry.id   AF-A0A969LG42-F1
#
_cell.length_a   1.000
_cell.length_b   1.000
_cell.length_c   1.000
_cell.angle_alpha   90.00
_cell.angle_beta   90.00
_cell.angle_gamma   90.00
#
_symmetry.space_group_name_H-M   'P 1'
#
loop_
_entity.id
_entity.type
_entity.pdbx_description
1 polymer ?
#
loop_
_entity_poly.entity_id
_entity_poly.type
_entity_poly.pdbx_seq_one_letter_code
_entity_poly.pdbx_strand_id
1 'polypeptide(L)'
;MRLGKYALLMLLSERWVYRLFAGLCAACRANPDRLINQSVRGFGEADFFRKIRQQPSAALLALLERRLQRFDRDRITQRIQRAEQLMARLPGLQRPGTQAIEHSHWVFPIQHEQPKWLRQFLWRQGFDATQGGSSLFAVVPPTTRPETRPRQAEQALPQLLYLPLHAGMSSADIEDLAQALEPIFPEKNHRASLPV
;
A
#
# COMPACT_ATOMS: atom_id res chain seq x y z
N MET A 1 -8.01 28.56 1.81
CA MET A 1 -6.56 28.56 1.46
C MET A 1 -6.04 27.12 1.36
N ARG A 2 -5.49 26.72 0.22
CA ARG A 2 -4.97 25.35 0.02
C ARG A 2 -3.63 25.10 0.75
N LEU A 3 -2.82 26.14 0.93
CA LEU A 3 -1.50 26.08 1.60
C LEU A 3 -1.57 25.60 3.06
N GLY A 4 -2.45 26.18 3.89
CA GLY A 4 -2.59 25.77 5.29
C GLY A 4 -3.01 24.30 5.45
N LYS A 5 -3.86 23.80 4.54
CA LYS A 5 -4.26 22.39 4.52
C LYS A 5 -3.07 21.45 4.25
N TYR A 6 -2.20 21.80 3.29
CA TYR A 6 -1.02 20.98 2.97
C TYR A 6 0.08 21.10 4.03
N ALA A 7 0.25 22.27 4.67
CA ALA A 7 1.14 22.44 5.80
C ALA A 7 0.70 21.60 7.01
N LEU A 8 -0.61 21.56 7.30
CA LEU A 8 -1.17 20.70 8.33
C LEU A 8 -0.93 19.21 8.01
N LEU A 9 -1.05 18.81 6.74
CA LEU A 9 -0.78 17.43 6.31
C LEU A 9 0.71 17.05 6.49
N MET A 10 1.62 17.99 6.23
CA MET A 10 3.04 17.81 6.48
C MET A 10 3.34 17.66 7.98
N LEU A 11 2.74 18.50 8.83
CA LEU A 11 2.82 18.36 10.29
C LEU A 11 2.28 17.00 10.76
N LEU A 12 1.19 16.52 10.14
CA LEU A 12 0.60 15.22 10.44
C LEU A 12 1.48 14.04 10.04
N SER A 13 2.52 14.27 9.23
CA SER A 13 3.45 13.21 8.78
C SER A 13 4.52 12.89 9.82
N GLU A 14 4.65 13.70 10.88
CA GLU A 14 5.53 13.40 12.01
C GLU A 14 4.93 12.32 12.92
N ARG A 15 5.76 11.34 13.34
CA ARG A 15 5.32 10.16 14.12
C ARG A 15 4.50 10.54 15.36
N TRP A 16 4.89 11.58 16.08
CA TRP A 16 4.21 12.01 17.31
C TRP A 16 2.86 12.67 17.07
N VAL A 17 2.79 13.52 16.04
CA VAL A 17 1.56 14.22 15.65
C VAL A 17 0.54 13.21 15.12
N TYR A 18 1.00 12.25 14.32
CA TYR A 18 0.14 11.19 13.80
C TYR A 18 -0.40 10.29 14.92
N ARG A 19 0.43 9.93 15.92
CA ARG A 19 -0.02 9.14 17.08
C ARG A 19 -1.10 9.86 17.89
N LEU A 20 -0.95 11.15 18.13
CA LEU A 20 -1.96 11.97 18.83
C LEU A 20 -3.26 12.00 18.03
N PHE A 21 -3.16 12.25 16.72
CA PHE A 21 -4.30 12.28 15.81
C PHE A 21 -5.03 10.92 15.77
N ALA A 22 -4.31 9.82 15.62
CA ALA A 22 -4.87 8.48 15.61
C ALA A 22 -5.56 8.14 16.94
N GLY A 23 -4.97 8.53 18.08
CA GLY A 23 -5.57 8.36 19.40
C GLY A 23 -6.88 9.12 19.57
N LEU A 24 -6.93 10.38 19.12
CA LEU A 24 -8.15 11.20 19.12
C LEU A 24 -9.23 10.62 18.18
N CYS A 25 -8.85 10.17 16.99
CA CYS A 25 -9.78 9.51 16.06
C CYS A 25 -10.34 8.20 16.63
N ALA A 26 -9.51 7.40 17.31
CA ALA A 26 -9.94 6.17 17.97
C ALA A 26 -10.96 6.45 19.09
N ALA A 27 -10.73 7.50 19.90
CA ALA A 27 -11.68 7.95 20.92
C ALA A 27 -13.03 8.40 20.32
N CYS A 28 -13.00 9.01 19.13
CA CYS A 28 -14.19 9.45 18.41
C CYS A 28 -14.82 8.38 17.49
N ARG A 29 -14.32 7.13 17.48
CA ARG A 29 -14.72 6.05 16.53
C ARG A 29 -14.63 6.45 15.04
N ALA A 30 -13.80 7.44 14.72
CA ALA A 30 -13.57 7.89 13.35
C ALA A 30 -12.42 7.11 12.70
N ASN A 31 -12.53 6.79 11.40
CA ASN A 31 -11.45 6.11 10.67
C ASN A 31 -10.47 7.14 10.09
N PRO A 32 -9.23 7.23 10.59
CA PRO A 32 -8.24 8.23 10.15
C PRO A 32 -7.90 8.08 8.66
N ASP A 33 -7.77 6.84 8.15
CA ASP A 33 -7.51 6.58 6.72
C ASP A 33 -8.61 7.16 5.85
N ARG A 34 -9.87 7.04 6.28
CA ARG A 34 -11.04 7.55 5.55
C ARG A 34 -11.04 9.07 5.50
N LEU A 35 -10.75 9.73 6.62
CA LEU A 35 -10.70 11.20 6.72
C LEU A 35 -9.56 11.79 5.88
N ILE A 36 -8.38 11.18 5.94
CA ILE A 36 -7.23 11.59 5.13
C ILE A 36 -7.56 11.41 3.65
N ASN A 37 -8.01 10.22 3.24
CA ASN A 37 -8.34 9.93 1.85
C ASN A 37 -9.44 10.84 1.29
N GLN A 38 -10.49 11.14 2.07
CA GLN A 38 -11.52 12.10 1.66
C GLN A 38 -10.95 13.52 1.50
N SER A 39 -9.99 13.89 2.34
CA SER A 39 -9.36 15.21 2.30
C SER A 39 -8.38 15.38 1.14
N VAL A 40 -7.70 14.32 0.68
CA VAL A 40 -6.74 14.41 -0.44
C VAL A 40 -7.34 14.11 -1.81
N ARG A 41 -8.54 13.54 -1.91
CA ARG A 41 -9.24 13.38 -3.20
C ARG A 41 -9.57 14.76 -3.79
N GLY A 42 -8.79 15.16 -4.80
CA GLY A 42 -8.82 16.51 -5.38
C GLY A 42 -10.03 16.81 -6.26
N PHE A 43 -10.80 15.80 -6.66
CA PHE A 43 -11.92 15.93 -7.58
C PHE A 43 -13.18 15.29 -6.99
N GLY A 44 -14.17 16.12 -6.64
CA GLY A 44 -15.51 15.65 -6.29
C GLY A 44 -16.25 15.08 -7.50
N GLU A 45 -17.29 14.30 -7.26
CA GLU A 45 -18.04 13.57 -8.31
C GLU A 45 -18.70 14.52 -9.33
N ALA A 46 -19.18 15.68 -8.89
CA ALA A 46 -19.73 16.69 -9.79
C ALA A 46 -18.62 17.34 -10.65
N ASP A 47 -18.84 17.40 -11.97
CA ASP A 47 -17.93 17.98 -12.96
C ASP A 47 -16.55 17.33 -13.04
N PHE A 48 -16.40 16.05 -12.65
CA PHE A 48 -15.12 15.34 -12.64
C PHE A 48 -14.36 15.52 -13.97
N PHE A 49 -14.98 15.14 -15.09
CA PHE A 49 -14.36 15.25 -16.42
C PHE A 49 -13.97 16.68 -16.79
N ARG A 50 -14.79 17.67 -16.43
CA ARG A 50 -14.50 19.08 -16.67
C ARG A 50 -13.30 19.56 -15.85
N LYS A 51 -13.18 19.09 -14.60
CA LYS A 51 -12.08 19.48 -13.69
C LYS A 51 -10.77 18.79 -14.04
N ILE A 52 -10.78 17.54 -14.52
CA ILE A 52 -9.54 16.84 -14.92
C ILE A 52 -9.02 17.27 -16.30
N ARG A 53 -9.89 17.76 -17.19
CA ARG A 53 -9.51 18.20 -18.55
C ARG A 53 -9.01 19.65 -18.59
N GLN A 54 -8.52 20.18 -17.48
CA GLN A 54 -7.92 21.52 -17.44
C GLN A 54 -6.43 21.43 -17.77
N GLN A 55 -5.92 22.40 -18.54
CA GLN A 55 -4.49 22.51 -18.80
C GLN A 55 -3.73 22.77 -17.48
N PRO A 56 -2.65 22.02 -17.18
CA PRO A 56 -1.81 22.33 -16.03
C PRO A 56 -1.20 23.72 -16.17
N SER A 57 -1.12 24.48 -15.06
CA SER A 57 -0.45 25.78 -15.07
C SER A 57 1.06 25.63 -15.31
N ALA A 58 1.72 26.71 -15.75
CA ALA A 58 3.17 26.73 -15.96
C ALA A 58 3.97 26.26 -14.73
N ALA A 59 3.52 26.60 -13.52
CA ALA A 59 4.16 26.16 -12.28
C ALA A 59 4.05 24.64 -12.04
N LEU A 60 2.92 24.02 -12.42
CA LEU A 60 2.77 22.55 -12.33
C LEU A 60 3.63 21.84 -13.37
N LEU A 61 3.75 22.41 -14.58
CA LEU A 61 4.64 21.89 -15.62
C LEU A 61 6.11 21.99 -15.17
N ALA A 62 6.53 23.11 -14.61
CA ALA A 62 7.88 23.26 -14.05
C ALA A 62 8.17 22.28 -12.90
N LEU A 63 7.18 22.00 -12.05
CA LEU A 63 7.31 20.98 -10.99
C LEU A 63 7.45 19.57 -11.57
N LEU A 64 6.67 19.25 -12.61
CA LEU A 64 6.75 17.98 -13.31
C LEU A 64 8.11 17.81 -13.98
N GLU A 65 8.58 18.81 -14.73
CA GLU A 65 9.90 18.84 -15.35
C GLU A 65 11.01 18.61 -14.33
N ARG A 66 10.99 19.35 -13.21
CA ARG A 66 11.96 19.17 -12.14
C ARG A 66 11.95 17.75 -11.56
N ARG A 67 10.77 17.12 -11.41
CA ARG A 67 10.65 15.74 -10.90
C ARG A 67 11.16 14.71 -11.89
N LEU A 68 10.96 14.93 -13.19
CA LEU A 68 11.48 14.06 -14.25
C LEU A 68 13.01 14.17 -14.36
N GLN A 69 13.56 15.39 -14.29
CA GLN A 69 15.01 15.63 -14.34
C GLN A 69 15.74 15.11 -13.09
N ARG A 70 15.11 15.20 -11.91
CA ARG A 70 15.69 14.75 -10.63
C ARG A 70 15.18 13.36 -10.22
N PHE A 71 14.76 12.56 -11.18
CA PHE A 71 14.29 11.21 -10.88
C PHE A 71 15.42 10.36 -10.33
N ASP A 72 15.28 9.94 -9.08
CA ASP A 72 16.26 9.14 -8.37
C ASP A 72 15.99 7.65 -8.64
N ARG A 73 16.84 7.05 -9.48
CA ARG A 73 16.79 5.61 -9.79
C ARG A 73 17.24 4.75 -8.61
N ASP A 74 18.16 5.24 -7.79
CA ASP A 74 18.68 4.50 -6.64
C ASP A 74 17.58 4.22 -5.63
N ARG A 75 16.59 5.11 -5.54
CA ARG A 75 15.39 4.88 -4.73
C ARG A 75 14.60 3.64 -5.13
N ILE A 76 14.56 3.30 -6.43
CA ILE A 76 13.93 2.04 -6.89
C ILE A 76 14.79 0.86 -6.45
N THR A 77 16.11 0.93 -6.71
CA THR A 77 17.05 -0.12 -6.34
C THR A 77 17.01 -0.42 -4.84
N GLN A 78 17.03 0.61 -3.99
CA GLN A 78 16.90 0.48 -2.54
C GLN A 78 15.59 -0.21 -2.15
N ARG A 79 14.47 0.16 -2.76
CA ARG A 79 13.17 -0.47 -2.48
C ARG A 79 13.16 -1.94 -2.88
N ILE A 80 13.78 -2.30 -4.00
CA ILE A 80 13.95 -3.70 -4.43
C ILE A 80 14.80 -4.45 -3.40
N GLN A 81 15.93 -3.90 -2.98
CA GLN A 81 16.79 -4.51 -1.97
C GLN A 81 16.07 -4.73 -0.63
N ARG A 82 15.27 -3.76 -0.17
CA ARG A 82 14.45 -3.94 1.05
C ARG A 82 13.41 -5.04 0.90
N ALA A 83 12.81 -5.15 -0.28
CA ALA A 83 11.85 -6.21 -0.59
C ALA A 83 12.52 -7.58 -0.55
N GLU A 84 13.68 -7.70 -1.19
CA GLU A 84 14.49 -8.92 -1.22
C GLU A 84 14.94 -9.35 0.18
N GLN A 85 15.39 -8.39 1.01
CA GLN A 85 15.75 -8.63 2.41
C GLN A 85 14.58 -9.23 3.20
N LEU A 86 13.39 -8.62 3.09
CA LEU A 86 12.19 -9.13 3.76
C LEU A 86 11.78 -10.52 3.24
N MET A 87 11.82 -10.72 1.92
CA MET A 87 11.45 -12.00 1.29
C MET A 87 12.41 -13.13 1.68
N ALA A 88 13.71 -12.83 1.79
CA ALA A 88 14.71 -13.79 2.22
C ALA A 88 14.50 -14.25 3.68
N ARG A 89 14.02 -13.35 4.55
CA ARG A 89 13.68 -13.69 5.94
C ARG A 89 12.33 -14.41 6.08
N LEU A 90 11.41 -14.22 5.13
CA LEU A 90 10.05 -14.77 5.15
C LEU A 90 9.73 -15.57 3.88
N PRO A 91 10.35 -16.74 3.64
CA PRO A 91 10.09 -17.55 2.46
C PRO A 91 8.65 -18.10 2.39
N GLY A 92 7.95 -18.21 3.54
CA GLY A 92 6.55 -18.62 3.61
C GLY A 92 5.53 -17.55 3.19
N LEU A 93 5.98 -16.31 2.96
CA LEU A 93 5.13 -15.16 2.70
C LEU A 93 4.31 -15.32 1.42
N GLN A 94 2.99 -15.39 1.55
CA GLN A 94 2.09 -15.49 0.40
C GLN A 94 1.97 -14.14 -0.29
N ARG A 95 2.31 -14.08 -1.58
CA ARG A 95 2.32 -12.83 -2.37
C ARG A 95 1.71 -13.08 -3.74
N PRO A 96 0.84 -12.18 -4.24
CA PRO A 96 0.41 -12.24 -5.62
C PRO A 96 1.55 -11.82 -6.56
N GLY A 97 1.49 -12.27 -7.81
CA GLY A 97 2.39 -11.80 -8.87
C GLY A 97 3.84 -12.31 -8.78
N THR A 98 4.12 -13.39 -8.04
CA THR A 98 5.47 -14.00 -7.92
C THR A 98 6.09 -14.38 -9.27
N GLN A 99 5.29 -14.55 -10.32
CA GLN A 99 5.73 -14.87 -11.67
C GLN A 99 5.97 -13.64 -12.57
N ALA A 100 5.76 -12.41 -12.09
CA ALA A 100 6.05 -11.24 -12.92
C ALA A 100 7.57 -11.12 -13.15
N ILE A 101 7.94 -10.81 -14.40
CA ILE A 101 9.35 -10.75 -14.85
C ILE A 101 10.11 -9.64 -14.12
N GLU A 102 9.46 -8.51 -13.88
CA GLU A 102 10.05 -7.36 -13.21
C GLU A 102 9.20 -6.91 -12.03
N HIS A 103 9.85 -6.70 -10.88
CA HIS A 103 9.21 -6.18 -9.66
C HIS A 103 9.96 -4.96 -9.14
N SER A 104 9.39 -3.78 -9.35
CA SER A 104 9.91 -2.57 -8.70
C SER A 104 9.49 -2.45 -7.23
N HIS A 105 8.59 -3.32 -6.77
CA HIS A 105 7.97 -3.31 -5.45
C HIS A 105 7.40 -1.94 -5.06
N TRP A 106 6.78 -1.20 -6.01
CA TRP A 106 6.11 0.08 -5.71
C TRP A 106 5.18 -0.06 -4.51
N VAL A 107 4.31 -1.06 -4.58
CA VAL A 107 3.57 -1.55 -3.44
C VAL A 107 4.05 -2.97 -3.14
N PHE A 108 4.01 -3.37 -1.87
CA PHE A 108 4.39 -4.71 -1.46
C PHE A 108 3.15 -5.47 -0.95
N PRO A 109 2.42 -6.18 -1.81
CA PRO A 109 1.23 -6.93 -1.43
C PRO A 109 1.57 -8.29 -0.82
N ILE A 110 0.85 -8.64 0.24
CA ILE A 110 0.81 -9.98 0.82
C ILE A 110 -0.65 -10.46 0.87
N GLN A 111 -0.84 -11.79 0.92
CA GLN A 111 -2.14 -12.42 1.07
C GLN A 111 -2.26 -13.05 2.46
N HIS A 112 -3.39 -12.80 3.12
CA HIS A 112 -3.73 -13.43 4.39
C HIS A 112 -5.25 -13.62 4.48
N GLU A 113 -5.70 -14.71 5.09
CA GLU A 113 -7.13 -15.02 5.25
C GLU A 113 -7.85 -13.99 6.14
N GLN A 114 -7.11 -13.43 7.10
CA GLN A 114 -7.60 -12.43 8.06
C GLN A 114 -6.83 -11.09 7.94
N PRO A 115 -6.94 -10.35 6.82
CA PRO A 115 -6.09 -9.18 6.57
C PRO A 115 -6.42 -8.01 7.50
N LYS A 116 -7.68 -7.90 7.96
CA LYS A 116 -8.10 -6.88 8.93
C LYS A 116 -7.43 -7.07 10.29
N TRP A 117 -7.37 -8.32 10.76
CA TRP A 117 -6.67 -8.68 12.00
C TRP A 117 -5.18 -8.41 11.86
N LEU A 118 -4.57 -8.88 10.76
CA LEU A 118 -3.14 -8.70 10.51
C LEU A 118 -2.75 -7.22 10.47
N ARG A 119 -3.56 -6.38 9.82
CA ARG A 119 -3.38 -4.92 9.84
C ARG A 119 -3.38 -4.35 11.25
N GLN A 120 -4.35 -4.73 12.08
CA GLN A 120 -4.43 -4.23 13.46
C GLN A 120 -3.27 -4.73 14.32
N PHE A 121 -2.83 -5.96 14.08
CA PHE A 121 -1.64 -6.53 14.71
C PHE A 121 -0.39 -5.71 14.33
N LEU A 122 -0.13 -5.51 13.04
CA LEU A 122 1.01 -4.71 12.56
C LEU A 122 0.96 -3.27 13.07
N TRP A 123 -0.21 -2.66 13.12
CA TRP A 123 -0.39 -1.33 13.69
C TRP A 123 0.06 -1.25 15.16
N ARG A 124 -0.26 -2.27 15.97
CA ARG A 124 0.20 -2.36 17.37
C ARG A 124 1.71 -2.55 17.47
N GLN A 125 2.33 -3.14 16.46
CA GLN A 125 3.79 -3.25 16.31
C GLN A 125 4.44 -1.99 15.71
N GLY A 126 3.66 -0.94 15.41
CA GLY A 126 4.16 0.33 14.86
C GLY A 126 4.26 0.37 13.34
N PHE A 127 3.71 -0.62 12.63
CA PHE A 127 3.69 -0.69 11.17
C PHE A 127 2.32 -0.37 10.59
N ASP A 128 2.27 0.62 9.69
CA ASP A 128 1.02 1.03 9.04
C ASP A 128 0.79 0.27 7.72
N ALA A 129 0.19 -0.91 7.83
CA ALA A 129 -0.21 -1.69 6.65
C ALA A 129 -1.57 -1.24 6.12
N THR A 130 -1.71 -1.15 4.80
CA THR A 130 -2.98 -0.71 4.18
C THR A 130 -3.70 -1.90 3.57
N GLN A 131 -5.00 -2.05 3.85
CA GLN A 131 -5.84 -3.01 3.12
C GLN A 131 -6.53 -2.30 1.97
N GLY A 132 -6.50 -2.89 0.77
CA GLY A 132 -7.30 -2.47 -0.39
C GLY A 132 -7.31 -0.96 -0.65
N GLY A 133 -6.38 -0.48 -1.49
CA GLY A 133 -6.47 0.91 -1.98
C GLY A 133 -7.85 1.17 -2.58
N SER A 134 -8.46 2.30 -2.22
CA SER A 134 -9.85 2.64 -2.60
C SER A 134 -10.14 2.75 -4.12
N SER A 135 -9.17 2.38 -4.96
CA SER A 135 -9.17 2.42 -6.41
C SER A 135 -8.91 1.06 -7.08
N LEU A 136 -8.67 -0.02 -6.32
CA LEU A 136 -8.46 -1.36 -6.89
C LEU A 136 -9.70 -2.23 -6.63
N PHE A 137 -10.36 -2.67 -7.68
CA PHE A 137 -11.56 -3.52 -7.61
C PHE A 137 -11.61 -4.49 -8.80
N ALA A 138 -12.30 -5.60 -8.62
CA ALA A 138 -12.61 -6.52 -9.70
C ALA A 138 -13.67 -5.88 -10.62
N VAL A 139 -13.37 -5.75 -11.91
CA VAL A 139 -14.28 -5.14 -12.89
C VAL A 139 -15.46 -6.08 -13.12
N VAL A 140 -16.68 -5.55 -13.01
CA VAL A 140 -17.91 -6.33 -13.25
C VAL A 140 -17.94 -6.77 -14.72
N PRO A 141 -18.16 -8.06 -15.03
CA PRO A 141 -18.23 -8.51 -16.42
C PRO A 141 -19.45 -7.91 -17.13
N PRO A 142 -19.37 -7.60 -18.43
CA PRO A 142 -20.55 -7.21 -19.21
C PRO A 142 -21.61 -8.31 -19.18
N THR A 143 -22.89 -7.95 -19.13
CA THR A 143 -24.01 -8.91 -19.14
C THR A 143 -24.00 -9.83 -20.38
N THR A 144 -23.43 -9.35 -21.49
CA THR A 144 -23.28 -10.10 -22.75
C THR A 144 -22.15 -11.13 -22.73
N ARG A 145 -21.25 -11.07 -21.74
CA ARG A 145 -20.05 -11.92 -21.64
C ARG A 145 -19.79 -12.39 -20.20
N PRO A 146 -20.73 -13.12 -19.56
CA PRO A 146 -20.59 -13.55 -18.17
C PRO A 146 -19.39 -14.47 -17.91
N GLU A 147 -18.89 -15.16 -18.94
CA GLU A 147 -17.68 -15.97 -18.91
C GLU A 147 -16.41 -15.17 -18.58
N THR A 148 -16.42 -13.86 -18.81
CA THR A 148 -15.29 -12.95 -18.51
C THR A 148 -15.20 -12.56 -17.02
N ARG A 149 -16.02 -13.18 -16.15
CA ARG A 149 -16.02 -12.89 -14.72
C ARG A 149 -14.62 -13.07 -14.11
N PRO A 150 -14.06 -12.05 -13.45
CA PRO A 150 -12.70 -12.09 -12.92
C PRO A 150 -12.62 -12.83 -11.57
N ARG A 151 -12.94 -14.13 -11.56
CA ARG A 151 -13.06 -14.96 -10.34
C ARG A 151 -11.82 -14.89 -9.44
N GLN A 152 -10.62 -14.96 -10.04
CA GLN A 152 -9.36 -14.88 -9.30
C GLN A 152 -9.19 -13.54 -8.58
N ALA A 153 -9.53 -12.43 -9.24
CA ALA A 153 -9.45 -11.10 -8.62
C ALA A 153 -10.49 -10.95 -7.51
N GLU A 154 -11.73 -11.40 -7.73
CA GLU A 154 -12.79 -11.39 -6.71
C GLU A 154 -12.40 -12.17 -5.45
N GLN A 155 -11.68 -13.28 -5.60
CA GLN A 155 -11.21 -14.12 -4.49
C GLN A 155 -9.96 -13.56 -3.82
N ALA A 156 -9.01 -13.02 -4.59
CA ALA A 156 -7.71 -12.59 -4.09
C ALA A 156 -7.75 -11.18 -3.45
N LEU A 157 -8.46 -10.22 -4.05
CA LEU A 157 -8.47 -8.82 -3.60
C LEU A 157 -8.90 -8.66 -2.12
N PRO A 158 -9.92 -9.37 -1.60
CA PRO A 158 -10.33 -9.24 -0.20
C PRO A 158 -9.24 -9.64 0.80
N GLN A 159 -8.30 -10.50 0.38
CA GLN A 159 -7.21 -11.05 1.20
C GLN A 159 -5.93 -10.23 1.14
N LEU A 160 -5.87 -9.18 0.31
CA LEU A 160 -4.67 -8.37 0.13
C LEU A 160 -4.43 -7.40 1.29
N LEU A 161 -3.19 -7.39 1.76
CA LEU A 161 -2.65 -6.39 2.65
C LEU A 161 -1.35 -5.84 2.05
N TYR A 162 -1.20 -4.52 2.01
CA TYR A 162 0.00 -3.86 1.52
C TYR A 162 0.89 -3.49 2.70
N LEU A 163 2.09 -4.05 2.74
CA LEU A 163 3.09 -3.75 3.77
C LEU A 163 3.73 -2.38 3.51
N PRO A 164 4.12 -1.65 4.58
CA PRO A 164 4.70 -0.30 4.49
C PRO A 164 6.16 -0.31 4.02
N LEU A 165 6.46 -1.01 2.93
CA LEU A 165 7.82 -1.17 2.41
C LEU A 165 8.23 0.01 1.52
N HIS A 166 9.21 0.79 1.95
CA HIS A 166 9.71 1.93 1.16
C HIS A 166 11.23 2.11 1.29
N ALA A 167 11.83 2.81 0.31
CA ALA A 167 13.28 3.02 0.25
C ALA A 167 13.91 3.62 1.51
N GLY A 168 13.17 4.49 2.23
CA GLY A 168 13.65 5.11 3.46
C GLY A 168 13.64 4.24 4.72
N MET A 169 13.22 2.97 4.65
CA MET A 169 13.28 2.07 5.81
C MET A 169 14.73 1.64 6.07
N SER A 170 15.12 1.65 7.34
CA SER A 170 16.40 1.10 7.77
C SER A 170 16.37 -0.43 7.71
N SER A 171 17.54 -1.07 7.69
CA SER A 171 17.62 -2.53 7.79
C SER A 171 17.04 -3.05 9.11
N ALA A 172 17.13 -2.28 10.20
CA ALA A 172 16.50 -2.61 11.47
C ALA A 172 14.97 -2.62 11.36
N ASP A 173 14.37 -1.61 10.71
CA ASP A 173 12.91 -1.56 10.51
C ASP A 173 12.41 -2.76 9.67
N ILE A 174 13.22 -3.23 8.71
CA ILE A 174 12.90 -4.43 7.92
C ILE A 174 12.98 -5.70 8.78
N GLU A 175 13.99 -5.81 9.63
CA GLU A 175 14.16 -6.95 10.52
C GLU A 175 13.03 -7.02 11.57
N ASP A 176 12.68 -5.88 12.17
CA ASP A 176 11.55 -5.77 13.11
C ASP A 176 10.23 -6.17 12.44
N LEU A 177 10.02 -5.74 11.18
CA LEU A 177 8.85 -6.14 10.40
C LEU A 177 8.86 -7.64 10.10
N ALA A 178 10.04 -8.21 9.76
CA ALA A 178 10.20 -9.62 9.49
C ALA A 178 9.87 -10.45 10.75
N GLN A 179 10.43 -10.07 11.90
CA GLN A 179 10.19 -10.74 13.18
C GLN A 179 8.72 -10.68 13.61
N ALA A 180 8.03 -9.57 13.36
CA ALA A 180 6.60 -9.46 13.63
C ALA A 180 5.75 -10.41 12.76
N LEU A 181 6.19 -10.68 11.53
CA LEU A 181 5.46 -11.50 10.55
C LEU A 181 5.84 -12.99 10.58
N GLU A 182 7.02 -13.34 11.07
CA GLU A 182 7.55 -14.71 11.09
C GLU A 182 6.61 -15.74 11.76
N PRO A 183 5.99 -15.46 12.92
CA PRO A 183 5.04 -16.40 13.53
C PRO A 183 3.76 -16.61 12.71
N ILE A 184 3.44 -15.68 11.80
CA ILE A 184 2.22 -15.65 11.00
C ILE A 184 2.43 -16.35 9.66
N PHE A 185 3.64 -16.27 9.12
CA PHE A 185 4.04 -16.88 7.86
C PHE A 185 5.17 -17.89 8.09
N PRO A 186 4.91 -18.99 8.83
CA PRO A 186 5.94 -19.99 9.08
C PRO A 186 6.42 -20.61 7.76
N GLU A 187 7.68 -21.06 7.75
CA GLU A 187 8.21 -21.84 6.66
C GLU A 187 7.29 -23.05 6.39
N LYS A 188 6.77 -23.14 5.17
CA LYS A 188 6.10 -24.35 4.71
C LYS A 188 7.18 -25.42 4.52
N ASN A 189 7.41 -26.24 5.54
CA ASN A 189 8.23 -27.45 5.44
C ASN A 189 7.76 -28.31 4.26
N HIS A 190 8.44 -28.24 3.12
CA HIS A 190 8.26 -29.15 1.99
C HIS A 190 8.92 -30.50 2.32
N ARG A 191 8.40 -31.21 3.34
CA ARG A 191 8.68 -32.62 3.60
C ARG A 191 7.37 -33.36 3.92
N ALA A 192 6.49 -33.46 2.93
CA ALA A 192 5.51 -34.53 2.80
C ALA A 192 4.67 -34.27 1.55
N SER A 193 5.10 -34.81 0.41
CA SER A 193 4.26 -35.23 -0.74
C SER A 193 5.19 -35.56 -1.93
N LEU A 194 5.93 -36.67 -1.82
CA LEU A 194 6.26 -37.44 -3.01
C LEU A 194 5.13 -38.47 -3.15
N PRO A 195 4.28 -38.41 -4.18
CA PRO A 195 3.47 -39.57 -4.53
C PRO A 195 4.39 -40.62 -5.18
N VAL A 196 4.32 -41.84 -4.64
CA VAL A 196 4.74 -43.08 -5.30
C VAL A 196 3.79 -43.35 -6.47
#